data_AF-A0A850B9L0-F1
#
_entry.id   AF-A0A850B9L0-F1
#
_cell.length_a   1.000
_cell.length_b   1.000
_cell.length_c   1.000
_cell.angle_alpha   90.00
_cell.angle_beta   90.00
_cell.angle_gamma   90.00
#
_symmetry.space_group_name_H-M   'P 1'
#
loop_
_entity.id
_entity.type
_entity.pdbx_description
1 polymer ?
#
loop_
_entity_poly.entity_id
_entity_poly.type
_entity_poly.pdbx_seq_one_letter_code
_entity_poly.pdbx_strand_id
1 'polypeptide(L)' 'MQKEIAKQVTAIMLDCCKKLEESIDLVANASRDDELEKKELMDFRSSIGKIMGHIFVDVLHPIYQRHPELEPEELKSQRR' A
#
# COMPACT_ATOMS: atom_id res chain seq x y z
N MET A 1 11.41 0.19 -18.71
CA MET A 1 12.21 -0.32 -17.58
C MET A 1 12.49 -1.80 -17.80
N GLN A 2 13.73 -2.25 -17.60
CA GLN A 2 14.08 -3.67 -17.73
C GLN A 2 13.36 -4.50 -16.65
N LYS A 3 13.00 -5.75 -16.96
CA LYS A 3 12.18 -6.62 -16.10
C LYS A 3 12.77 -6.81 -14.70
N GLU A 4 14.10 -7.02 -14.60
CA GLU A 4 14.75 -7.24 -13.31
C GLU A 4 14.67 -6.00 -12.40
N ILE A 5 14.87 -4.82 -12.98
CA ILE A 5 14.68 -3.55 -12.26
C ILE A 5 13.21 -3.37 -11.87
N ALA A 6 12.28 -3.69 -12.77
CA ALA A 6 10.85 -3.62 -12.48
C ALA A 6 10.46 -4.51 -11.29
N LYS A 7 10.98 -5.74 -11.23
CA LYS A 7 10.78 -6.67 -10.12
C LYS A 7 11.33 -6.12 -8.79
N GLN A 8 12.52 -5.52 -8.81
CA GLN A 8 13.11 -4.91 -7.61
C GLN A 8 12.28 -3.71 -7.12
N VAL A 9 11.86 -2.83 -8.03
CA VAL A 9 11.01 -1.68 -7.68
C VAL A 9 9.67 -2.16 -7.12
N THR A 10 9.04 -3.18 -7.72
CA THR A 10 7.82 -3.79 -7.17
C THR A 10 8.03 -4.30 -5.75
N ALA A 11 9.12 -5.03 -5.49
CA ALA A 11 9.42 -5.55 -4.16
C ALA A 11 9.60 -4.42 -3.12
N ILE A 12 10.31 -3.35 -3.49
CA ILE A 12 10.50 -2.17 -2.62
C ILE A 12 9.15 -1.51 -2.31
N MET A 13 8.32 -1.29 -3.31
CA MET A 13 7.03 -0.62 -3.13
C MET A 13 6.07 -1.45 -2.27
N LEU A 14 6.07 -2.78 -2.42
CA LEU A 14 5.29 -3.67 -1.56
C LEU A 14 5.80 -3.68 -0.11
N ASP A 15 7.11 -3.65 0.10
CA ASP A 15 7.70 -3.51 1.45
C ASP A 15 7.34 -2.16 2.08
N CYS A 16 7.33 -1.07 1.30
CA CYS A 16 6.84 0.23 1.76
C CYS A 16 5.36 0.16 2.17
N CYS A 17 4.49 -0.43 1.36
CA CYS A 17 3.08 -0.63 1.70
C CYS A 17 2.92 -1.42 3.01
N LYS A 18 3.70 -2.49 3.18
CA LYS A 18 3.68 -3.29 4.40
C LYS A 18 4.09 -2.46 5.64
N LYS A 19 5.16 -1.68 5.55
CA LYS A 19 5.61 -0.80 6.66
C LYS A 19 4.60 0.30 7.00
N LEU A 20 3.90 0.81 5.98
CA LEU A 20 2.82 1.77 6.18
C LEU A 20 1.64 1.11 6.92
N GLU A 21 1.29 -0.11 6.58
CA GLU A 21 0.28 -0.90 7.29
C GLU A 21 0.70 -1.20 8.73
N GLU A 22 1.95 -1.62 8.97
CA GLU A 22 2.52 -1.79 10.31
C GLU A 22 2.46 -0.49 11.13
N SER A 23 2.66 0.68 10.48
CA SER A 23 2.55 1.97 11.16
C SER A 23 1.13 2.28 11.63
N ILE A 24 0.10 1.83 10.89
CA ILE A 24 -1.30 1.91 11.32
C ILE A 24 -1.51 1.06 12.58
N ASP A 25 -0.98 -0.16 12.59
CA ASP A 25 -1.12 -1.07 13.73
C ASP A 25 -0.43 -0.50 14.98
N LEU A 26 0.72 0.15 14.82
CA LEU A 26 1.41 0.83 15.92
C LEU A 26 0.53 1.92 16.56
N VAL A 27 -0.10 2.78 15.75
CA VAL A 27 -0.99 3.84 16.25
C VAL A 27 -2.25 3.23 16.87
N ALA A 28 -2.83 2.20 16.24
CA ALA A 28 -4.03 1.53 16.74
C ALA A 28 -3.78 0.88 18.11
N ASN A 29 -2.65 0.20 18.29
CA ASN A 29 -2.30 -0.46 19.54
C ASN A 29 -1.95 0.52 20.68
N ALA A 30 -1.54 1.75 20.34
CA ALA A 30 -1.28 2.80 21.31
C ALA A 30 -2.55 3.57 21.74
N SER A 31 -3.62 3.46 20.95
CA SER A 31 -4.88 4.17 21.18
C SER A 31 -5.69 3.53 22.31
N ARG A 32 -6.33 4.37 23.12
CA ARG A 32 -7.29 4.02 24.17
C ARG A 32 -8.70 4.06 23.59
N ASP A 33 -9.67 3.53 24.33
CA ASP A 33 -11.08 3.49 23.92
C ASP A 33 -11.78 4.85 24.11
N ASP A 34 -11.13 5.92 23.65
CA ASP A 34 -11.64 7.30 23.65
C ASP A 34 -12.03 7.70 22.22
N GLU A 35 -13.16 8.39 22.08
CA GLU A 35 -13.70 8.81 20.78
C GLU A 35 -12.80 9.78 20.00
N LEU A 36 -12.02 10.62 20.71
CA LEU A 36 -11.04 11.51 20.10
C LEU A 36 -9.89 10.71 19.46
N GLU A 37 -9.35 9.72 20.19
CA GLU A 37 -8.26 8.87 19.69
C GLU A 37 -8.72 7.96 18.54
N LYS A 38 -9.98 7.47 18.57
CA LYS A 38 -10.58 6.75 17.44
C LYS A 38 -10.64 7.61 16.18
N LYS A 39 -11.01 8.88 16.32
CA LYS A 39 -11.04 9.83 15.19
C LYS A 39 -9.62 10.06 14.64
N GLU A 40 -8.64 10.27 15.51
CA GLU A 40 -7.23 10.44 15.10
C GLU A 40 -6.71 9.22 14.35
N LEU A 41 -7.00 8.01 14.85
CA LEU A 41 -6.64 6.76 14.16
C LEU A 41 -7.31 6.66 12.79
N MET A 42 -8.59 7.05 12.67
CA MET A 42 -9.31 7.03 11.40
C MET A 42 -8.71 8.01 10.38
N ASP A 43 -8.37 9.22 10.82
CA ASP A 43 -7.72 10.24 9.97
C ASP A 43 -6.31 9.80 9.54
N PHE A 44 -5.55 9.17 10.44
CA PHE A 44 -4.25 8.59 10.14
C PHE A 44 -4.36 7.46 9.12
N ARG A 45 -5.26 6.49 9.36
CA ARG A 45 -5.55 5.39 8.42
C ARG A 45 -5.94 5.89 7.05
N SER A 46 -6.80 6.91 6.98
CA SER A 46 -7.21 7.52 5.71
C SER A 46 -6.02 8.11 4.96
N SER A 47 -5.13 8.79 5.67
CA SER A 47 -3.93 9.41 5.08
C SER A 47 -2.95 8.37 4.56
N ILE A 48 -2.68 7.32 5.34
CA ILE A 48 -1.82 6.20 4.92
C ILE A 48 -2.43 5.47 3.71
N GLY A 49 -3.74 5.21 3.72
CA GLY A 49 -4.44 4.60 2.60
C GLY A 49 -4.30 5.38 1.29
N LYS A 50 -4.34 6.73 1.35
CA LYS A 50 -4.08 7.58 0.17
C LYS A 50 -2.66 7.41 -0.35
N ILE A 51 -1.66 7.38 0.53
CA ILE A 51 -0.26 7.18 0.15
C ILE A 51 -0.08 5.81 -0.54
N MET A 52 -0.62 4.75 0.06
CA MET A 52 -0.59 3.40 -0.53
C MET A 52 -1.32 3.35 -1.88
N GLY A 53 -2.43 4.06 -2.01
CA GLY A 53 -3.14 4.23 -3.28
C GLY A 53 -2.28 4.87 -4.36
N HIS A 54 -1.53 5.93 -4.02
CA HIS A 54 -0.57 6.57 -4.93
C HIS A 54 0.59 5.65 -5.31
N ILE A 55 1.15 4.88 -4.36
CA ILE A 55 2.16 3.86 -4.67
C ILE A 55 1.61 2.87 -5.71
N PHE A 56 0.36 2.44 -5.56
CA PHE A 56 -0.25 1.54 -6.50
C PHE A 56 -0.46 2.19 -7.88
N VAL A 57 -1.17 3.31 -7.94
CA VAL A 57 -1.58 3.94 -9.21
C VAL A 57 -0.39 4.51 -9.97
N ASP A 58 0.56 5.14 -9.29
CA ASP A 58 1.62 5.92 -9.93
C ASP A 58 2.90 5.08 -10.18
N VAL A 59 3.09 3.97 -9.45
CA VAL A 59 4.30 3.14 -9.55
C VAL A 59 4.01 1.70 -9.95
N LEU A 60 3.23 0.97 -9.15
CA LEU A 60 3.01 -0.47 -9.38
C LEU A 60 2.18 -0.73 -10.64
N HIS A 61 1.12 0.04 -10.86
CA HIS A 61 0.23 -0.15 -12.00
C HIS A 61 0.95 0.06 -13.35
N PRO A 62 1.76 1.12 -13.56
CA PRO A 62 2.58 1.25 -14.77
C PRO A 62 3.64 0.14 -14.93
N ILE A 63 4.09 -0.48 -13.84
CA ILE A 63 4.99 -1.64 -13.90
C ILE A 63 4.22 -2.85 -14.42
N TYR A 64 3.07 -3.15 -13.84
CA TYR A 64 2.23 -4.28 -14.23
C TYR A 64 1.71 -4.15 -15.67
N GLN A 65 1.37 -2.95 -16.12
CA GLN A 65 1.01 -2.74 -17.53
C GLN A 65 2.14 -3.09 -18.51
N ARG A 66 3.40 -2.90 -18.11
CA ARG A 66 4.57 -3.19 -18.95
C ARG A 66 5.11 -4.62 -18.78
N HIS A 67 4.92 -5.19 -17.60
CA HIS A 67 5.35 -6.54 -17.22
C HIS A 67 4.19 -7.26 -16.50
N PRO A 68 3.13 -7.69 -17.21
CA PRO A 68 1.92 -8.26 -16.60
C PRO A 68 2.16 -9.51 -15.76
N GLU A 69 3.25 -10.22 -16.01
CA GLU A 69 3.67 -11.38 -15.22
C GLU A 69 4.14 -11.03 -13.80
N LEU A 70 4.41 -9.75 -13.52
CA LEU A 70 4.77 -9.27 -12.18
C LEU A 70 3.54 -8.91 -11.32
N GLU A 71 2.34 -8.87 -11.92
CA GLU A 71 1.10 -8.55 -11.21
C GLU A 71 0.65 -9.76 -10.36
N PRO A 72 0.44 -9.61 -9.04
CA PRO A 72 -0.11 -10.65 -8.18
C PRO A 72 -1.50 -11.10 -8.61
N GLU A 73 -1.81 -12.40 -8.51
CA GLU A 73 -3.11 -12.96 -8.90
C GLU A 73 -4.27 -12.37 -8.09
N GLU A 74 -4.02 -12.04 -6.82
CA GLU A 74 -4.99 -11.45 -5.91
C GLU A 74 -5.53 -10.12 -6.45
N LEU A 75 -4.68 -9.35 -7.13
CA LEU A 75 -5.00 -8.04 -7.71
C LEU A 75 -5.67 -8.16 -9.09
N LYS A 76 -5.40 -9.24 -9.84
CA LYS A 76 -6.05 -9.48 -11.14
C LYS A 76 -7.56 -9.65 -11.02
N SER A 77 -8.02 -10.18 -9.88
CA SER A 77 -9.45 -10.43 -9.62
C SER A 77 -10.28 -9.18 -9.30
N GLN A 78 -9.65 -8.05 -8.97
CA GLN A 78 -10.32 -6.82 -8.53
C GLN A 78 -10.69 -5.86 -9.68
N ARG A 79 -10.39 -6.21 -10.94
CA ARG A 79 -10.87 -5.52 -12.14
C ARG A 79 -12.22 -6.10 -12.57
N ARG A 80 -13.28 -5.83 -11.81
CA ARG A 80 -14.68 -6.03 -12.25
C ARG A 80 -15.41 -4.71 -12.29
#